data_AF-A0A8J4DJ18-F1
#
_entry.id   AF-A0A8J4DJ18-F1
#
_cell.length_a   1.000
_cell.length_b   1.000
_cell.length_c   1.000
_cell.angle_alpha   90.00
_cell.angle_beta   90.00
_cell.angle_gamma   90.00
#
_symmetry.space_group_name_H-M   'P 1'
#
loop_
_entity.id
_entity.type
_entity.pdbx_description
1 polymer ?
#
loop_
_entity_poly.entity_id
_entity_poly.type
_entity_poly.pdbx_seq_one_letter_code
_entity_poly.pdbx_strand_id
1 'polypeptide(L)'
;MRGRLLTLETPCLLPQLGAGRRFLRGLLHSDGSRATNTIHTNGRTYACPRYHFTNHSGDLMRLCEESLDRLGITWRMCMWKQVPVARREAVAALDVRVGPEA
;
A
#
# COMPACT_ATOMS: atom_id res chain seq x y z
N MET A 1 11.20 -29.27 -29.43
CA MET A 1 10.29 -28.63 -28.45
C MET A 1 11.10 -27.79 -27.49
N ARG A 2 10.66 -26.55 -27.19
CA ARG A 2 11.36 -25.43 -26.53
C ARG A 2 12.18 -24.53 -27.47
N GLY A 3 11.50 -23.58 -28.06
CA GLY A 3 12.09 -22.39 -28.69
C GLY A 3 11.49 -21.15 -28.03
N ARG A 4 12.26 -20.53 -27.15
CA ARG A 4 11.96 -19.31 -26.41
C ARG A 4 11.94 -18.13 -27.40
N LEU A 5 10.75 -17.67 -27.78
CA LEU A 5 10.59 -16.38 -28.45
C LEU A 5 10.43 -15.29 -27.38
N LEU A 6 11.49 -14.48 -27.29
CA LEU A 6 11.52 -13.19 -26.64
C LEU A 6 10.62 -12.24 -27.45
N THR A 7 9.42 -11.94 -26.95
CA THR A 7 8.74 -10.70 -27.31
C THR A 7 9.11 -9.65 -26.26
N LEU A 8 10.14 -8.89 -26.59
CA LEU A 8 10.47 -7.61 -25.96
C LEU A 8 9.40 -6.59 -26.34
N GLU A 9 8.27 -6.59 -25.64
CA GLU A 9 7.33 -5.48 -25.69
C GLU A 9 7.56 -4.65 -24.41
N THR A 10 8.58 -3.81 -24.48
CA THR A 10 8.81 -2.76 -23.48
C THR A 10 8.07 -1.52 -23.95
N PRO A 11 6.99 -1.07 -23.27
CA PRO A 11 6.64 0.34 -23.33
C PRO A 11 7.42 1.04 -22.23
N CYS A 12 8.55 1.61 -22.64
CA CYS A 12 9.18 2.71 -21.95
C CYS A 12 8.18 3.86 -21.86
N LEU A 13 7.51 4.03 -20.73
CA LEU A 13 7.28 5.35 -20.16
C LEU A 13 6.79 5.19 -18.73
N LEU A 14 7.62 5.51 -17.76
CA LEU A 14 7.18 6.35 -16.65
C LEU A 14 8.45 6.80 -15.89
N PRO A 15 8.60 8.10 -15.62
CA PRO A 15 9.61 8.58 -14.68
C PRO A 15 9.13 8.24 -13.24
N GLN A 16 9.22 6.97 -12.81
CA GLN A 16 8.44 6.50 -11.64
C GLN A 16 9.00 6.78 -10.26
N LEU A 17 10.23 7.28 -10.11
CA LEU A 17 10.75 7.47 -8.75
C LEU A 17 9.99 8.54 -7.94
N GLY A 18 9.28 9.46 -8.61
CA GLY A 18 8.42 10.47 -7.98
C GLY A 18 6.91 10.26 -8.16
N ALA A 19 6.47 9.65 -9.26
CA ALA A 19 5.04 9.50 -9.58
C ALA A 19 4.36 8.40 -8.77
N GLY A 20 5.02 7.26 -8.51
CA GLY A 20 4.46 6.19 -7.68
C GLY A 20 4.16 6.62 -6.23
N ARG A 21 5.03 7.46 -5.65
CA ARG A 21 4.82 8.05 -4.31
C ARG A 21 3.63 9.00 -4.28
N ARG A 22 3.52 9.90 -5.26
CA ARG A 22 2.41 10.86 -5.34
C ARG A 22 1.07 10.16 -5.64
N PHE A 23 1.11 9.12 -6.47
CA PHE A 23 -0.05 8.30 -6.78
C PHE A 23 -0.56 7.55 -5.55
N LEU A 24 0.31 6.82 -4.83
CA LEU A 24 -0.10 6.10 -3.62
C LEU A 24 -0.61 7.06 -2.53
N ARG A 25 0.03 8.23 -2.39
CA ARG A 25 -0.45 9.27 -1.48
C ARG A 25 -1.86 9.74 -1.86
N GLY A 26 -2.12 10.02 -3.13
CA GLY A 26 -3.44 10.41 -3.61
C GLY A 26 -4.49 9.32 -3.39
N LEU A 27 -4.13 8.06 -3.65
CA LEU A 27 -5.00 6.90 -3.48
C LEU A 27 -5.40 6.71 -2.00
N LEU A 28 -4.43 6.78 -1.10
CA LEU A 28 -4.67 6.70 0.35
C LEU A 28 -5.38 7.94 0.89
N HIS A 29 -5.26 9.10 0.25
CA HIS A 29 -6.01 10.29 0.65
C HIS A 29 -7.48 10.25 0.20
N SER A 30 -7.77 9.61 -0.94
CA SER A 30 -9.13 9.47 -1.48
C SER A 30 -9.96 8.44 -0.73
N ASP A 31 -9.42 7.22 -0.60
CA ASP A 31 -10.15 6.04 -0.11
C ASP A 31 -9.39 5.28 0.99
N GLY A 32 -8.31 5.88 1.50
CA GLY A 32 -7.57 5.35 2.63
C GLY A 32 -7.93 6.04 3.94
N SER A 33 -7.50 5.42 5.04
CA SER A 33 -7.53 6.03 6.36
C SER A 33 -6.36 5.57 7.20
N ARG A 34 -5.84 6.47 8.03
CA ARG A 34 -4.83 6.19 9.04
C ARG A 34 -5.48 6.21 10.43
N ALA A 35 -5.54 5.04 11.07
CA ALA A 35 -6.05 4.93 12.43
C ALA A 35 -4.95 4.42 13.38
N THR A 36 -4.99 4.87 14.63
CA THR A 36 -4.17 4.27 15.69
C THR A 36 -5.04 3.36 16.53
N ASN A 37 -4.83 2.05 16.41
CA ASN A 37 -5.53 1.09 17.25
C ASN A 37 -4.79 0.97 18.58
N THR A 38 -5.46 1.32 19.67
CA THR A 38 -4.89 1.20 21.02
C THR A 38 -5.25 -0.17 21.58
N ILE A 39 -4.25 -1.03 21.75
CA ILE A 39 -4.43 -2.39 22.25
C ILE A 39 -3.99 -2.45 23.71
N HIS A 40 -4.88 -2.94 24.58
CA HIS A 40 -4.58 -3.19 25.99
C HIS A 40 -4.32 -4.68 26.19
N THR A 41 -3.11 -5.05 26.61
CA THR A 41 -2.75 -6.45 26.88
C THR A 41 -1.73 -6.54 28.01
N ASN A 42 -1.90 -7.51 28.92
CA ASN A 42 -1.03 -7.73 30.09
C ASN A 42 -0.75 -6.45 30.92
N GLY A 43 -1.77 -5.62 31.12
CA GLY A 43 -1.65 -4.35 31.85
C GLY A 43 -0.84 -3.26 31.14
N ARG A 44 -0.50 -3.45 29.86
CA ARG A 44 0.22 -2.49 29.02
C ARG A 44 -0.66 -2.00 27.87
N THR A 45 -0.52 -0.72 27.56
CA THR A 45 -1.19 -0.06 26.43
C THR A 45 -0.22 0.11 25.27
N TYR A 46 -0.58 -0.41 24.10
CA TYR A 46 0.21 -0.30 22.88
C TYR A 46 -0.54 0.49 21.82
N ALA A 47 0.06 1.58 21.35
CA ALA A 47 -0.40 2.29 20.16
C ALA A 47 0.08 1.54 18.90
N CYS A 48 -0.86 1.00 18.14
CA CYS A 48 -0.62 0.27 16.91
C CYS A 48 -1.22 1.04 15.73
N PRO A 49 -0.47 2.00 15.14
CA PRO A 49 -0.92 2.70 13.94
C PRO A 49 -1.08 1.72 12.79
N ARG A 50 -2.08 1.99 11.94
CA ARG A 50 -2.49 1.14 10.83
C ARG A 50 -3.07 2.01 9.72
N TYR A 51 -2.73 1.66 8.48
CA TYR A 51 -3.41 2.18 7.30
C TYR A 51 -4.45 1.18 6.81
N HIS A 52 -5.56 1.71 6.31
CA HIS A 52 -6.59 0.97 5.61
C HIS A 52 -6.78 1.60 4.24
N PHE A 53 -7.00 0.77 3.23
CA PHE A 53 -7.53 1.19 1.94
C PHE A 53 -8.77 0.35 1.66
N THR A 54 -9.91 0.99 1.39
CA THR A 54 -11.18 0.30 1.15
C THR A 54 -11.82 0.81 -0.13
N ASN A 55 -12.01 -0.05 -1.13
CA ASN A 55 -12.67 0.35 -2.37
C ASN A 55 -13.40 -0.83 -3.03
N HIS A 56 -14.49 -0.55 -3.75
CA HIS A 56 -15.27 -1.56 -4.47
C HIS A 56 -14.71 -1.88 -5.86
N SER A 57 -13.88 -1.01 -6.43
CA SER A 57 -13.22 -1.22 -7.71
C SER A 57 -12.02 -2.14 -7.55
N GLY A 58 -12.07 -3.31 -8.20
CA GLY A 58 -10.96 -4.26 -8.24
C GLY A 58 -9.70 -3.67 -8.89
N ASP A 59 -9.87 -2.75 -9.84
CA ASP A 59 -8.74 -2.09 -10.52
C ASP A 59 -7.99 -1.15 -9.56
N LEU A 60 -8.72 -0.38 -8.74
CA LEU A 60 -8.11 0.48 -7.72
C LEU A 60 -7.43 -0.33 -6.62
N MET A 61 -8.05 -1.44 -6.21
CA MET A 61 -7.43 -2.41 -5.30
C MET A 61 -6.11 -2.93 -5.86
N ARG A 62 -6.10 -3.39 -7.12
CA ARG A 62 -4.89 -3.89 -7.79
C ARG A 62 -3.81 -2.80 -7.90
N LEU A 63 -4.19 -1.57 -8.25
CA LEU A 63 -3.25 -0.45 -8.32
C LEU A 63 -2.64 -0.11 -6.95
N CYS A 64 -3.41 -0.22 -5.88
CA CYS A 64 -2.93 -0.07 -4.51
C CYS A 64 -1.90 -1.15 -4.17
N GLU A 65 -2.24 -2.41 -4.44
CA GLU A 65 -1.39 -3.58 -4.18
C GLU A 65 -0.06 -3.49 -4.93
N GLU A 66 -0.11 -3.26 -6.26
CA GLU A 66 1.09 -3.10 -7.08
C GLU A 66 1.96 -1.94 -6.60
N SER A 67 1.35 -0.85 -6.12
CA SER A 67 2.09 0.29 -5.58
C SER A 67 2.78 -0.06 -4.26
N LEU A 68 2.11 -0.78 -3.36
CA LEU A 68 2.69 -1.24 -2.10
C LEU A 68 3.83 -2.23 -2.33
N ASP A 69 3.65 -3.17 -3.26
CA ASP A 69 4.66 -4.16 -3.64
C ASP A 69 5.90 -3.51 -4.24
N ARG A 70 5.73 -2.56 -5.17
CA ARG A 70 6.85 -1.78 -5.75
C ARG A 70 7.63 -0.99 -4.70
N LEU A 71 6.97 -0.59 -3.61
CA LEU A 71 7.60 0.16 -2.52
C LEU A 71 8.16 -0.76 -1.42
N GLY A 72 8.01 -2.08 -1.54
CA GLY A 72 8.46 -3.07 -0.56
C GLY A 72 7.67 -3.02 0.74
N ILE A 73 6.45 -2.49 0.73
CA ILE A 73 5.63 -2.30 1.93
C ILE A 73 4.79 -3.55 2.14
N THR A 74 4.98 -4.25 3.26
CA THR A 74 4.20 -5.47 3.50
C THR A 74 2.75 -5.15 3.86
N TRP A 75 1.83 -5.71 3.10
CA TRP A 75 0.39 -5.64 3.31
C TRP A 75 -0.23 -7.05 3.32
N ARG A 76 -1.49 -7.15 3.72
CA ARG A 76 -2.23 -8.41 3.66
C ARG A 76 -3.68 -8.14 3.28
N MET A 77 -4.17 -8.81 2.23
CA MET A 77 -5.59 -8.82 1.89
C MET A 77 -6.40 -9.41 3.05
N CYS A 78 -7.34 -8.63 3.59
CA CYS A 78 -8.24 -9.07 4.66
C CYS A 78 -9.64 -9.36 4.14
N MET A 79 -10.06 -8.65 3.08
CA MET A 79 -11.31 -8.85 2.36
C MET A 79 -11.10 -8.33 0.93
N TRP A 80 -11.89 -8.82 -0.03
CA TRP A 80 -11.79 -8.43 -1.45
C TRP A 80 -11.86 -6.92 -1.73
N LYS A 81 -12.38 -6.13 -0.80
CA LYS A 81 -12.50 -4.66 -0.88
C LYS A 81 -11.61 -3.91 0.11
N GLN A 82 -10.72 -4.59 0.83
CA GLN A 82 -9.96 -3.98 1.92
C GLN A 82 -8.51 -4.47 2.01
N VAL A 83 -7.57 -3.52 1.91
CA VAL A 83 -6.13 -3.72 2.09
C VAL A 83 -5.64 -3.03 3.37
N PRO A 84 -5.54 -3.74 4.51
CA PRO A 84 -4.90 -3.21 5.70
C PRO A 84 -3.37 -3.33 5.67
N VAL A 85 -2.70 -2.29 6.15
CA VAL A 85 -1.26 -2.25 6.42
C VAL A 85 -1.05 -2.02 7.92
N ALA A 86 -0.72 -3.09 8.64
CA ALA A 86 -0.70 -3.10 10.11
C ALA A 86 0.68 -3.37 10.72
N ARG A 87 1.68 -3.78 9.93
CA ARG A 87 3.04 -4.00 10.45
C ARG A 87 3.68 -2.66 10.75
N ARG A 88 4.26 -2.49 11.95
CA ARG A 88 4.88 -1.22 12.38
C ARG A 88 5.89 -0.67 11.37
N GLU A 89 6.74 -1.54 10.81
CA GLU A 89 7.72 -1.18 9.79
C GLU A 89 7.07 -0.68 8.50
N ALA A 90 6.01 -1.36 8.05
CA ALA A 90 5.26 -1.00 6.86
C ALA A 90 4.52 0.34 7.04
N VAL A 91 3.97 0.57 8.23
CA VAL A 91 3.30 1.83 8.61
C VAL A 91 4.30 2.98 8.66
N ALA A 92 5.47 2.79 9.28
CA ALA A 92 6.54 3.79 9.28
C ALA A 92 7.04 4.09 7.86
N ALA A 93 7.15 3.07 7.01
CA ALA A 93 7.50 3.22 5.61
C ALA A 93 6.46 4.04 4.83
N LEU A 94 5.17 3.87 5.13
CA LEU A 94 4.07 4.67 4.58
C LEU A 94 4.08 6.10 5.13
N ASP A 95 4.28 6.30 6.43
CA ASP A 95 4.32 7.64 7.05
C ASP A 95 5.40 8.53 6.38
N VAL A 96 6.58 7.97 6.08
CA VAL A 96 7.67 8.67 5.35
C VAL A 96 7.31 8.99 3.89
N ARG A 97 6.33 8.30 3.31
CA ARG A 97 5.97 8.40 1.88
C ARG A 97 4.73 9.25 1.63
N VAL A 98 3.70 9.04 2.44
CA VAL A 98 2.38 9.66 2.35
C VAL A 98 2.36 10.96 3.16
N GLY A 99 3.18 11.04 4.20
CA GLY A 99 3.06 12.03 5.26
C GLY A 99 1.96 11.61 6.25
N PRO A 100 1.99 12.12 7.50
CA PRO A 100 0.87 11.95 8.40
C PRO A 100 -0.38 12.54 7.75
N GLU A 101 -1.47 11.76 7.77
CA GLU A 101 -2.81 12.28 7.55
C GLU A 101 -3.06 13.28 8.69
N ALA A 102 -3.15 14.57 8.36
CA ALA A 102 -3.42 15.64 9.32
C ALA A 102 -4.92 15.72 9.61
#